data_AF-A0A254SRQ0-F1
#
_entry.id   AF-A0A254SRQ0-F1
#
_cell.length_a   1.000
_cell.length_b   1.000
_cell.length_c   1.000
_cell.angle_alpha   90.00
_cell.angle_beta   90.00
_cell.angle_gamma   90.00
#
_symmetry.space_group_name_H-M   'P 1'
#
loop_
_entity.id
_entity.type
_entity.pdbx_description
1 polymer ?
#
loop_
_entity_poly.entity_id
_entity_poly.type
_entity_poly.pdbx_seq_one_letter_code
_entity_poly.pdbx_strand_id
1 'polypeptide(L)'
;MKFAKSGFTLMELLVYMAIVGIIVVIAGEAFSNSTKFRIRTDNMIKATQVAENVGMLLKDDLAQMGAKSSLESVGASTSDYFDVSHISDVYMDPDNAIDLKKDSSSFRIVNNATTGNTDSLVFRRLRYDTLGHYEAIEEVAWFLTTANSSTTLKRQCVILDKKSSSVSDYPCAPKGTDGDAMEDYITEMATEIKNFVVQPGIPLVRSDVSNLDYRKEQLFPPSDGDEFKLYSRYGESDLSMITTSAGGRSVTLSGFTTNYDLTEGAPITDGKLRQQVIALQNNDHASDSWAALCSEEGNNFTFIPKEEYEISFKVPYPSVSGDKVDEMQMFVPGRDHMSVGFVLLNGKKPTSIPDFMFYPPSSTEGNNVERVMRFSVPDTVKNVCMAFTFAIYSPVVAKGSLTIKDLRLKRRASENYTFGKDRFGNTVTTIKENDKQNVKAFKLTLSIKRGAKAGGNGETGEVTLVIPAPSNGPRD
;
A
#
# COMPACT_ATOMS: atom_id res chain seq x y z
N MET A 1 -42.37 -76.48 45.05
CA MET A 1 -41.76 -75.15 44.82
C MET A 1 -42.75 -74.07 45.22
N LYS A 2 -42.53 -73.38 46.34
CA LYS A 2 -43.30 -72.18 46.72
C LYS A 2 -42.62 -70.98 46.04
N PHE A 3 -43.28 -70.36 45.07
CA PHE A 3 -42.92 -69.01 44.64
C PHE A 3 -43.39 -68.04 45.72
N ALA A 4 -42.45 -67.45 46.46
CA ALA A 4 -42.76 -66.32 47.31
C ALA A 4 -43.16 -65.14 46.40
N LYS A 5 -44.46 -64.84 46.33
CA LYS A 5 -44.94 -63.56 45.80
C LYS A 5 -44.59 -62.48 46.82
N SER A 6 -43.42 -61.86 46.65
CA SER A 6 -43.14 -60.55 47.24
C SER A 6 -44.05 -59.54 46.55
N GLY A 7 -44.97 -58.95 47.31
CA GLY A 7 -45.79 -57.85 46.84
C GLY A 7 -44.91 -56.62 46.68
N PHE A 8 -44.90 -56.05 45.48
CA PHE A 8 -44.27 -54.77 45.17
C PHE A 8 -44.89 -53.71 46.10
N THR A 9 -44.07 -53.09 46.95
CA THR A 9 -44.60 -52.08 47.87
C THR A 9 -44.91 -50.79 47.11
N LEU A 10 -45.97 -50.07 47.50
CA LEU A 10 -46.40 -48.84 46.83
C LEU A 10 -45.28 -47.78 46.77
N MET A 11 -44.38 -47.79 47.75
CA MET A 11 -43.15 -46.98 47.80
C MET A 11 -42.20 -47.28 46.62
N GLU A 12 -42.02 -48.56 46.30
CA GLU A 12 -41.15 -49.01 45.22
C GLU A 12 -41.70 -48.55 43.86
N LEU A 13 -43.02 -48.61 43.67
CA LEU A 13 -43.69 -48.12 42.46
C LEU A 13 -43.52 -46.59 42.28
N LEU A 14 -43.60 -45.81 43.37
CA LEU A 14 -43.38 -44.37 43.34
C LEU A 14 -41.93 -44.01 42.97
N VAL A 15 -40.96 -44.76 43.50
CA VAL A 15 -39.53 -44.57 43.15
C VAL A 15 -39.30 -44.87 41.67
N TYR A 16 -39.89 -45.94 41.12
CA TYR A 16 -39.80 -46.24 39.69
C TYR A 16 -40.44 -45.15 38.82
N MET A 17 -41.61 -44.63 39.18
CA MET A 17 -42.24 -43.52 38.45
C MET A 17 -41.39 -42.24 38.52
N ALA A 18 -40.78 -41.94 39.68
CA ALA A 18 -39.91 -40.79 39.84
C ALA A 18 -38.62 -40.90 39.01
N ILE A 19 -37.96 -42.06 39.03
CA ILE A 19 -36.75 -42.31 38.23
C ILE A 19 -37.06 -42.22 36.73
N VAL A 20 -38.18 -42.80 36.27
CA VAL A 20 -38.61 -42.70 34.87
C VAL A 20 -38.91 -41.24 34.49
N GLY A 21 -39.57 -40.48 35.36
CA GLY A 21 -39.82 -39.06 35.15
C GLY A 21 -38.53 -38.26 34.96
N ILE A 22 -37.53 -38.47 35.82
CA ILE A 22 -36.22 -37.82 35.71
C ILE A 22 -35.52 -38.20 34.40
N ILE A 23 -35.52 -39.49 34.02
CA ILE A 23 -34.91 -39.96 32.76
C ILE A 23 -35.59 -39.32 31.55
N VAL A 24 -36.92 -39.22 31.53
CA VAL A 24 -37.66 -38.59 30.43
C VAL A 24 -37.36 -37.09 30.33
N VAL A 25 -37.21 -36.38 31.46
CA VAL A 25 -36.83 -34.97 31.48
C VAL A 25 -35.41 -34.78 30.94
N ILE A 26 -34.43 -35.57 31.42
CA ILE A 26 -33.04 -35.51 30.94
C ILE A 26 -32.96 -35.85 29.45
N ALA A 27 -33.68 -36.88 29.00
CA ALA A 27 -33.74 -37.24 27.59
C ALA A 27 -34.39 -36.12 26.76
N GLY A 28 -35.49 -35.52 27.25
CA GLY A 28 -36.16 -34.39 26.60
C GLY A 28 -35.25 -33.17 26.47
N GLU A 29 -34.51 -32.82 27.52
CA GLU A 29 -33.51 -31.75 27.48
C GLU A 29 -32.35 -32.09 26.53
N ALA A 30 -31.84 -33.32 26.54
CA ALA A 30 -30.77 -33.76 25.65
C ALA A 30 -31.19 -33.71 24.17
N PHE A 31 -32.39 -34.18 23.84
CA PHE A 31 -32.95 -34.11 22.48
C PHE A 31 -33.21 -32.67 22.05
N SER A 32 -33.76 -31.84 22.93
CA SER A 32 -33.99 -30.42 22.67
C SER A 32 -32.68 -29.67 22.41
N ASN A 33 -31.67 -29.89 23.25
CA ASN A 33 -30.35 -29.29 23.11
C ASN A 33 -29.62 -29.77 21.85
N SER A 34 -29.71 -31.06 21.52
CA SER A 34 -29.13 -31.62 20.29
C SER A 34 -29.78 -31.02 19.03
N THR A 35 -31.12 -30.91 19.01
CA THR A 35 -31.86 -30.33 17.89
C THR A 35 -31.54 -28.84 17.73
N LYS A 36 -31.48 -28.10 18.85
CA LYS A 36 -31.10 -26.69 18.86
C LYS A 36 -29.67 -26.49 18.34
N PHE A 37 -28.73 -27.34 18.75
CA PHE A 37 -27.34 -27.28 18.28
C PHE A 37 -27.25 -27.54 16.77
N ARG A 38 -27.95 -28.55 16.26
CA ARG A 38 -28.02 -28.84 14.82
C ARG A 38 -28.58 -27.66 14.03
N ILE A 39 -29.73 -27.11 14.45
CA ILE A 39 -30.35 -25.97 13.75
C ILE A 39 -29.45 -24.73 13.76
N ARG A 40 -28.77 -24.44 14.88
CA ARG A 40 -27.80 -23.34 14.96
C ARG A 40 -26.62 -23.55 14.01
N THR A 41 -26.06 -24.75 14.01
CA THR A 41 -24.94 -25.11 13.13
C THR A 41 -25.33 -25.00 11.66
N ASP A 42 -26.49 -25.54 11.27
CA ASP A 42 -27.00 -25.46 9.90
C ASP A 42 -27.24 -24.00 9.47
N ASN A 43 -27.75 -23.15 10.37
CA ASN A 43 -27.95 -21.73 10.09
C ASN A 43 -26.62 -20.98 9.94
N MET A 44 -25.62 -21.29 10.77
CA MET A 44 -24.29 -20.68 10.69
C MET A 44 -23.57 -21.06 9.39
N ILE A 45 -23.61 -22.35 9.01
CA ILE A 45 -23.01 -22.84 7.76
C ILE A 45 -23.68 -22.16 6.56
N LYS A 46 -25.02 -22.11 6.52
CA LYS A 46 -25.75 -21.44 5.43
C LYS A 46 -25.46 -19.95 5.37
N ALA A 47 -25.41 -19.26 6.51
CA ALA A 47 -25.08 -17.83 6.56
C ALA A 47 -23.65 -17.57 6.03
N THR A 48 -22.70 -18.43 6.40
CA THR A 48 -21.31 -18.34 5.93
C THR A 48 -21.21 -18.62 4.43
N GLN A 49 -21.86 -19.67 3.92
CA GLN A 49 -21.88 -20.00 2.50
C GLN A 49 -22.47 -18.86 1.65
N VAL A 50 -23.56 -18.24 2.09
CA VAL A 50 -24.15 -17.09 1.37
C VAL A 50 -23.20 -15.90 1.42
N ALA A 51 -22.58 -15.62 2.57
CA ALA A 51 -21.62 -14.52 2.70
C ALA A 51 -20.41 -14.72 1.79
N GLU A 52 -19.84 -15.92 1.72
CA GLU A 52 -18.72 -16.27 0.84
C GLU A 52 -19.10 -16.14 -0.64
N ASN A 53 -20.23 -16.70 -1.06
CA ASN A 53 -20.69 -16.61 -2.45
C ASN A 53 -20.90 -15.16 -2.90
N VAL A 54 -21.54 -14.34 -2.06
CA VAL A 54 -21.75 -12.92 -2.34
C VAL A 54 -20.42 -12.16 -2.32
N GLY A 55 -19.54 -12.45 -1.36
CA GLY A 55 -18.22 -11.83 -1.25
C GLY A 55 -17.34 -12.13 -2.45
N MET A 56 -17.37 -13.36 -2.97
CA MET A 56 -16.64 -13.75 -4.19
C MET A 56 -17.20 -13.06 -5.44
N LEU A 57 -18.52 -13.00 -5.59
CA LEU A 57 -19.12 -12.28 -6.73
C LEU A 57 -18.76 -10.79 -6.70
N LEU A 58 -18.85 -10.16 -5.52
CA LEU A 58 -18.48 -8.76 -5.35
C LEU A 58 -16.99 -8.53 -5.62
N LYS A 59 -16.11 -9.47 -5.21
CA LYS A 59 -14.69 -9.44 -5.53
C LYS A 59 -14.44 -9.46 -7.04
N ASP A 60 -15.12 -10.33 -7.78
CA ASP A 60 -14.93 -10.42 -9.23
C ASP A 60 -15.39 -9.15 -9.95
N ASP A 61 -16.51 -8.59 -9.49
CA ASP A 61 -17.05 -7.31 -9.93
C ASP A 61 -16.08 -6.15 -9.66
N LEU A 62 -15.58 -6.03 -8.43
CA LEU A 62 -14.63 -4.98 -8.03
C LEU A 62 -13.24 -5.15 -8.65
N ALA A 63 -12.80 -6.38 -8.94
CA ALA A 63 -11.50 -6.61 -9.57
C ALA A 63 -11.46 -6.06 -11.02
N GLN A 64 -12.60 -5.95 -11.67
CA GLN A 64 -12.72 -5.37 -13.02
C GLN A 64 -12.76 -3.83 -13.00
N MET A 65 -12.91 -3.22 -11.82
CA MET A 65 -12.90 -1.78 -11.64
C MET A 65 -11.48 -1.24 -11.86
N GLY A 66 -11.28 -0.60 -13.02
CA GLY A 66 -10.02 0.06 -13.37
C GLY A 66 -9.46 -0.34 -14.72
N ALA A 67 -10.04 -1.31 -15.41
CA ALA A 67 -9.77 -1.47 -16.83
C ALA A 67 -10.19 -0.15 -17.54
N LYS A 68 -9.29 0.44 -18.32
CA LYS A 68 -9.40 1.81 -18.90
C LYS A 68 -8.94 1.93 -20.34
N SER A 69 -8.29 0.89 -20.83
CA SER A 69 -7.90 0.75 -22.21
C SER A 69 -8.55 -0.49 -22.79
N SER A 70 -8.74 -0.50 -24.10
CA SER A 70 -9.23 -1.67 -24.84
C SER A 70 -8.38 -1.88 -26.08
N LEU A 71 -8.44 -3.08 -26.67
CA LEU A 71 -7.96 -3.26 -28.03
C LEU A 71 -9.00 -2.71 -28.99
N GLU A 72 -8.60 -1.92 -29.98
CA GLU A 72 -9.54 -1.49 -31.01
C GLU A 72 -9.50 -2.38 -32.23
N SER A 73 -10.68 -2.53 -32.84
CA SER A 73 -10.92 -3.35 -34.04
C SER A 73 -10.30 -2.75 -35.32
N VAL A 74 -9.35 -1.81 -35.22
CA VAL A 74 -8.79 -1.11 -36.38
C VAL A 74 -7.72 -1.98 -37.04
N GLY A 75 -8.20 -2.83 -37.95
CA GLY A 75 -7.50 -3.43 -39.08
C GLY A 75 -6.04 -3.85 -38.88
N ALA A 76 -5.84 -5.16 -38.63
CA ALA A 76 -4.67 -5.97 -39.02
C ALA A 76 -3.32 -5.24 -39.19
N SER A 77 -2.92 -4.42 -38.22
CA SER A 77 -1.53 -4.00 -38.08
C SER A 77 -0.92 -4.78 -36.92
N THR A 78 0.31 -5.24 -37.10
CA THR A 78 1.05 -6.18 -36.24
C THR A 78 1.45 -5.64 -34.86
N SER A 79 0.75 -4.63 -34.35
CA SER A 79 0.99 -4.02 -33.04
C SER A 79 -0.35 -3.84 -32.32
N ASP A 80 -0.52 -4.54 -31.19
CA ASP A 80 -1.63 -4.36 -30.26
C ASP A 80 -1.68 -2.90 -29.78
N TYR A 81 -2.51 -2.07 -30.43
CA TYR A 81 -2.71 -0.69 -30.03
C TYR A 81 -3.84 -0.63 -28.99
N PHE A 82 -3.51 -0.19 -27.78
CA PHE A 82 -4.49 0.07 -26.74
C PHE A 82 -5.12 1.45 -26.93
N ASP A 83 -6.43 1.50 -27.11
CA ASP A 83 -7.18 2.75 -27.16
C ASP A 83 -7.67 3.15 -25.77
N VAL A 84 -7.68 4.47 -25.53
CA VAL A 84 -8.12 5.15 -24.30
C VAL A 84 -9.26 6.15 -24.57
N SER A 85 -9.85 6.13 -25.77
CA SER A 85 -10.95 7.02 -26.17
C SER A 85 -12.15 7.01 -25.20
N HIS A 86 -12.39 5.88 -24.53
CA HIS A 86 -13.50 5.68 -23.59
C HIS A 86 -13.13 5.95 -22.12
N ILE A 87 -11.92 6.46 -21.83
CA ILE A 87 -11.40 6.58 -20.45
C ILE A 87 -12.19 7.57 -19.59
N SER A 88 -12.69 8.66 -20.18
CA SER A 88 -13.46 9.69 -19.47
C SER A 88 -14.76 9.14 -18.89
N ASP A 89 -15.40 8.23 -19.61
CA ASP A 89 -16.70 7.67 -19.26
C ASP A 89 -16.61 6.62 -18.13
N VAL A 90 -15.40 6.07 -17.91
CA VAL A 90 -15.10 5.13 -16.81
C VAL A 90 -14.80 5.86 -15.50
N TYR A 91 -14.42 7.14 -15.56
CA TYR A 91 -14.27 7.99 -14.38
C TYR A 91 -15.62 8.51 -13.90
N MET A 92 -15.73 8.81 -12.61
CA MET A 92 -16.98 9.28 -12.01
C MET A 92 -17.29 10.74 -12.42
N ASP A 93 -16.31 11.63 -12.29
CA ASP A 93 -16.43 13.05 -12.67
C ASP A 93 -15.04 13.66 -12.99
N PRO A 94 -14.42 13.27 -14.12
CA PRO A 94 -13.07 13.73 -14.47
C PRO A 94 -13.03 15.21 -14.90
N ASP A 95 -14.14 15.75 -15.42
CA ASP A 95 -14.22 17.07 -16.06
C ASP A 95 -14.75 18.17 -15.13
N ASN A 96 -14.77 17.93 -13.81
CA ASN A 96 -15.23 18.93 -12.84
C ASN A 96 -14.40 20.21 -12.96
N ALA A 97 -15.08 21.36 -13.06
CA ALA A 97 -14.41 22.66 -13.19
C ALA A 97 -13.54 23.04 -11.97
N ILE A 98 -13.77 22.42 -10.81
CA ILE A 98 -13.00 22.64 -9.58
C ILE A 98 -12.04 21.47 -9.36
N ASP A 99 -10.73 21.70 -9.42
CA ASP A 99 -9.71 20.64 -9.31
C ASP A 99 -9.84 19.78 -8.04
N LEU A 100 -10.20 20.39 -6.91
CA LEU A 100 -10.41 19.67 -5.64
C LEU A 100 -11.62 18.72 -5.65
N LYS A 101 -12.53 18.89 -6.62
CA LYS A 101 -13.74 18.08 -6.82
C LYS A 101 -13.66 17.16 -8.03
N LYS A 102 -12.56 17.18 -8.79
CA LYS A 102 -12.34 16.22 -9.86
C LYS A 102 -12.27 14.81 -9.27
N ASP A 103 -13.15 13.94 -9.74
CA ASP A 103 -13.22 12.54 -9.34
C ASP A 103 -12.76 11.66 -10.51
N SER A 104 -11.43 11.53 -10.64
CA SER A 104 -10.80 10.60 -11.58
C SER A 104 -10.72 9.18 -11.02
N SER A 105 -11.60 8.80 -10.09
CA SER A 105 -11.77 7.41 -9.68
C SER A 105 -12.90 6.74 -10.43
N SER A 106 -12.91 5.41 -10.44
CA SER A 106 -13.98 4.62 -11.05
C SER A 106 -15.00 4.15 -10.02
N PHE A 107 -15.07 4.79 -8.84
CA PHE A 107 -15.93 4.33 -7.75
C PHE A 107 -16.49 5.46 -6.88
N ARG A 108 -17.60 5.17 -6.22
CA ARG A 108 -18.25 6.01 -5.22
C ARG A 108 -18.76 5.13 -4.09
N ILE A 109 -18.31 5.43 -2.88
CA ILE A 109 -18.85 4.81 -1.66
C ILE A 109 -19.74 5.85 -0.97
N VAL A 110 -20.97 5.46 -0.64
CA VAL A 110 -21.89 6.28 0.16
C VAL A 110 -22.02 5.62 1.52
N ASN A 111 -21.42 6.24 2.54
CA ASN A 111 -21.54 5.75 3.91
C ASN A 111 -22.87 6.21 4.50
N ASN A 112 -23.70 5.29 4.98
CA ASN A 112 -24.92 5.66 5.70
C ASN A 112 -24.60 5.97 7.17
N ALA A 113 -24.28 7.24 7.45
CA ALA A 113 -23.90 7.71 8.78
C ALA A 113 -24.95 7.43 9.88
N THR A 114 -26.22 7.22 9.50
CA THR A 114 -27.35 7.00 10.41
C THR A 114 -27.44 5.59 10.97
N THR A 115 -26.85 4.58 10.31
CA THR A 115 -26.90 3.16 10.74
C THR A 115 -25.53 2.52 10.96
N GLY A 116 -24.45 3.25 10.66
CA GLY A 116 -23.08 2.95 11.11
C GLY A 116 -22.38 1.75 10.46
N ASN A 117 -23.09 0.87 9.74
CA ASN A 117 -22.54 -0.36 9.14
C ASN A 117 -23.19 -0.74 7.80
N THR A 118 -23.76 0.24 7.07
CA THR A 118 -24.40 0.00 5.77
C THR A 118 -23.86 0.99 4.74
N ASP A 119 -22.88 0.54 3.96
CA ASP A 119 -22.36 1.32 2.85
C ASP A 119 -23.18 1.02 1.59
N SER A 120 -23.10 1.90 0.59
CA SER A 120 -23.37 1.53 -0.80
C SER A 120 -22.13 1.78 -1.64
N LEU A 121 -21.92 0.93 -2.63
CA LEU A 121 -20.76 0.96 -3.50
C LEU A 121 -21.27 1.02 -4.94
N VAL A 122 -20.90 2.08 -5.65
CA VAL A 122 -21.14 2.23 -7.08
C VAL A 122 -19.79 2.29 -7.76
N PHE A 123 -19.59 1.54 -8.82
CA PHE A 123 -18.36 1.61 -9.60
C PHE A 123 -18.62 1.41 -11.10
N ARG A 124 -17.69 1.89 -11.91
CA ARG A 124 -17.73 1.79 -13.38
C ARG A 124 -16.65 0.83 -13.86
N ARG A 125 -16.98 0.04 -14.87
CA ARG A 125 -16.06 -0.90 -15.52
C ARG A 125 -16.27 -0.93 -17.04
N LEU A 126 -15.22 -1.33 -17.76
CA LEU A 126 -15.26 -1.67 -19.17
C LEU A 126 -15.61 -3.15 -19.34
N ARG A 127 -16.52 -3.44 -20.27
CA ARG A 127 -16.82 -4.79 -20.77
C ARG A 127 -16.08 -5.01 -22.09
N TYR A 128 -15.44 -6.17 -22.20
CA TYR A 128 -14.67 -6.59 -23.37
C TYR A 128 -15.30 -7.79 -24.05
N ASP A 129 -15.07 -7.92 -25.36
CA ASP A 129 -15.32 -9.17 -26.08
C ASP A 129 -14.26 -10.24 -25.76
N THR A 130 -14.39 -11.44 -26.34
CA THR A 130 -13.44 -12.54 -26.14
C THR A 130 -12.04 -12.27 -26.67
N LEU A 131 -11.86 -11.21 -27.47
CA LEU A 131 -10.60 -10.81 -28.07
C LEU A 131 -10.00 -9.58 -27.37
N GLY A 132 -10.64 -9.03 -26.34
CA GLY A 132 -10.18 -7.87 -25.59
C GLY A 132 -10.60 -6.52 -26.19
N HIS A 133 -11.51 -6.51 -27.16
CA HIS A 133 -12.02 -5.26 -27.73
C HIS A 133 -13.10 -4.62 -26.88
N TYR A 134 -13.21 -3.29 -26.95
CA TYR A 134 -14.29 -2.55 -26.30
C TYR A 134 -15.68 -3.03 -26.75
N GLU A 135 -16.55 -3.27 -25.78
CA GLU A 135 -17.95 -3.62 -26.01
C GLU A 135 -18.93 -2.63 -25.35
N ALA A 136 -18.77 -2.36 -24.05
CA ALA A 136 -19.64 -1.47 -23.30
C ALA A 136 -18.98 -0.91 -22.02
N ILE A 137 -19.55 0.16 -21.48
CA ILE A 137 -19.26 0.68 -20.13
C ILE A 137 -20.45 0.39 -19.24
N GLU A 138 -20.19 -0.25 -18.10
CA GLU A 138 -21.20 -0.64 -17.13
C GLU A 138 -20.97 0.09 -15.81
N GLU A 139 -22.05 0.62 -15.23
CA GLU A 139 -22.10 1.08 -13.84
C GLU A 139 -22.78 0.00 -13.00
N VAL A 140 -22.05 -0.54 -12.04
CA VAL A 140 -22.54 -1.57 -11.12
C VAL A 140 -22.70 -0.94 -9.73
N ALA A 141 -23.88 -1.13 -9.15
CA ALA A 141 -24.22 -0.64 -7.82
C ALA A 141 -24.58 -1.80 -6.89
N TRP A 142 -23.95 -1.80 -5.71
CA TRP A 142 -24.24 -2.66 -4.59
C TRP A 142 -24.78 -1.82 -3.44
N PHE A 143 -26.00 -2.11 -2.99
CA PHE A 143 -26.65 -1.30 -1.96
C PHE A 143 -27.60 -2.13 -1.11
N LEU A 144 -27.88 -1.61 0.08
CA LEU A 144 -28.79 -2.24 1.02
C LEU A 144 -30.17 -1.58 0.97
N THR A 145 -31.22 -2.39 0.91
CA THR A 145 -32.60 -1.94 1.11
C THR A 145 -33.19 -2.57 2.35
N THR A 146 -33.83 -1.75 3.19
CA THR A 146 -34.50 -2.25 4.39
C THR A 146 -36.00 -2.15 4.19
N ALA A 147 -36.67 -3.29 4.19
CA ALA A 147 -38.13 -3.40 4.11
C ALA A 147 -38.61 -4.35 5.20
N ASN A 148 -39.69 -3.99 5.90
CA ASN A 148 -40.33 -4.85 6.91
C ASN A 148 -39.35 -5.42 7.96
N SER A 149 -38.41 -4.61 8.45
CA SER A 149 -37.36 -4.99 9.42
C SER A 149 -36.37 -6.06 8.93
N SER A 150 -36.32 -6.33 7.62
CA SER A 150 -35.28 -7.14 6.97
C SER A 150 -34.42 -6.25 6.08
N THR A 151 -33.10 -6.40 6.19
CA THR A 151 -32.13 -5.70 5.36
C THR A 151 -31.63 -6.66 4.28
N THR A 152 -31.78 -6.26 3.02
CA THR A 152 -31.43 -7.06 1.83
C THR A 152 -30.33 -6.36 1.04
N LEU A 153 -29.32 -7.12 0.62
CA LEU A 153 -28.28 -6.65 -0.31
C LEU A 153 -28.75 -6.89 -1.73
N LYS A 154 -28.78 -5.81 -2.50
CA LYS A 154 -29.16 -5.79 -3.90
C LYS A 154 -27.98 -5.39 -4.75
N ARG A 155 -27.92 -5.97 -5.95
CA ARG A 155 -26.97 -5.64 -7.02
C ARG A 155 -27.76 -5.13 -8.23
N GLN A 156 -27.30 -4.04 -8.80
CA GLN A 156 -27.86 -3.41 -9.99
C GLN A 156 -26.72 -3.14 -10.98
N CYS A 157 -27.02 -3.26 -12.28
CA CYS A 157 -26.09 -2.91 -13.34
C CYS A 157 -26.80 -2.08 -14.41
N VAL A 158 -26.16 -1.02 -14.90
CA VAL A 158 -26.69 -0.14 -15.95
C VAL A 158 -25.60 0.13 -16.99
N ILE A 159 -25.97 0.09 -18.28
CA ILE A 159 -25.06 0.43 -19.36
C ILE A 159 -25.01 1.94 -19.56
N LEU A 160 -23.81 2.52 -19.50
CA LEU A 160 -23.59 3.94 -19.74
C LEU A 160 -23.29 4.22 -21.22
N ASP A 161 -22.53 3.34 -21.86
CA ASP A 161 -22.19 3.43 -23.28
C ASP A 161 -21.97 2.03 -23.87
N LYS A 162 -22.20 1.87 -25.18
CA LYS A 162 -21.96 0.59 -25.88
C LYS A 162 -21.65 0.74 -27.35
N LYS A 163 -20.78 -0.13 -27.85
CA LYS A 163 -20.35 -0.18 -29.26
C LYS A 163 -21.45 -0.67 -30.21
N SER A 164 -22.27 -1.62 -29.78
CA SER A 164 -23.31 -2.23 -30.61
C SER A 164 -24.57 -2.54 -29.81
N SER A 165 -25.74 -2.39 -30.45
CA SER A 165 -27.04 -2.75 -29.87
C SER A 165 -27.40 -4.23 -30.02
N SER A 166 -26.57 -5.01 -30.72
CA SER A 166 -26.86 -6.41 -31.08
C SER A 166 -26.50 -7.45 -30.02
N VAL A 167 -25.75 -7.06 -28.98
CA VAL A 167 -25.35 -7.96 -27.89
C VAL A 167 -26.42 -7.97 -26.80
N SER A 168 -26.72 -9.16 -26.27
CA SER A 168 -27.61 -9.30 -25.11
C SER A 168 -26.95 -8.68 -23.88
N ASP A 169 -27.56 -7.61 -23.39
CA ASP A 169 -27.07 -6.82 -22.27
C ASP A 169 -27.51 -7.35 -20.90
N TYR A 170 -28.35 -8.39 -20.85
CA TYR A 170 -28.82 -8.99 -19.59
C TYR A 170 -27.64 -9.56 -18.77
N PRO A 171 -27.54 -9.27 -17.46
CA PRO A 171 -28.56 -8.67 -16.58
C PRO A 171 -28.45 -7.14 -16.39
N CYS A 172 -27.67 -6.43 -17.19
CA CYS A 172 -27.52 -4.98 -17.10
C CYS A 172 -28.67 -4.25 -17.81
N ALA A 173 -29.17 -3.19 -17.17
CA ALA A 173 -30.22 -2.35 -17.73
C ALA A 173 -29.68 -1.53 -18.91
N PRO A 174 -30.44 -1.38 -20.00
CA PRO A 174 -30.09 -0.50 -21.11
C PRO A 174 -29.89 0.95 -20.66
N LYS A 175 -29.06 1.69 -21.38
CA LYS A 175 -28.84 3.14 -21.17
C LYS A 175 -30.15 3.90 -21.15
N GLY A 176 -30.35 4.74 -20.14
CA GLY A 176 -31.55 5.55 -19.97
C GLY A 176 -32.72 4.84 -19.28
N THR A 177 -32.53 3.60 -18.81
CA THR A 177 -33.51 2.97 -17.91
C THR A 177 -33.51 3.71 -16.57
N ASP A 178 -34.68 4.12 -16.09
CA ASP A 178 -34.88 4.82 -14.82
C ASP A 178 -36.22 4.46 -14.16
N GLY A 179 -36.39 4.90 -12.91
CA GLY A 179 -37.63 4.71 -12.14
C GLY A 179 -38.03 3.24 -11.98
N ASP A 180 -39.32 2.97 -12.16
CA ASP A 180 -39.92 1.64 -11.96
C ASP A 180 -39.36 0.57 -12.90
N ALA A 181 -38.92 0.96 -14.11
CA ALA A 181 -38.33 0.02 -15.07
C ALA A 181 -36.97 -0.53 -14.62
N MET A 182 -36.33 0.12 -13.64
CA MET A 182 -35.06 -0.34 -13.08
C MET A 182 -35.23 -1.52 -12.14
N GLU A 183 -36.40 -1.67 -11.49
CA GLU A 183 -36.63 -2.77 -10.54
C GLU A 183 -36.51 -4.16 -11.19
N ASP A 184 -36.82 -4.28 -12.49
CA ASP A 184 -36.68 -5.51 -13.25
C ASP A 184 -35.21 -5.96 -13.44
N TYR A 185 -34.25 -5.04 -13.25
CA TYR A 185 -32.81 -5.29 -13.39
C TYR A 185 -32.09 -5.35 -12.04
N ILE A 186 -32.82 -5.26 -10.93
CA ILE A 186 -32.26 -5.36 -9.60
C ILE A 186 -32.29 -6.80 -9.14
N THR A 187 -31.12 -7.35 -8.82
CA THR A 187 -30.99 -8.72 -8.32
C THR A 187 -30.80 -8.72 -6.80
N GLU A 188 -31.64 -9.47 -6.09
CA GLU A 188 -31.46 -9.73 -4.66
C GLU A 188 -30.32 -10.76 -4.46
N MET A 189 -29.27 -10.34 -3.76
CA MET A 189 -28.07 -11.16 -3.56
C MET A 189 -28.11 -11.90 -2.23
N ALA A 190 -28.58 -11.23 -1.17
CA ALA A 190 -28.69 -11.81 0.16
C ALA A 190 -29.67 -11.04 1.04
N THR A 191 -30.23 -11.72 2.04
CA THR A 191 -31.17 -11.19 3.01
C THR A 191 -30.60 -11.24 4.42
N GLU A 192 -31.21 -10.51 5.35
CA GLU A 192 -30.80 -10.41 6.77
C GLU A 192 -29.34 -9.93 6.95
N ILE A 193 -28.93 -8.94 6.16
CA ILE A 193 -27.61 -8.35 6.25
C ILE A 193 -27.49 -7.57 7.56
N LYS A 194 -26.45 -7.90 8.33
CA LYS A 194 -26.10 -7.19 9.56
C LYS A 194 -25.09 -6.07 9.29
N ASN A 195 -24.03 -6.38 8.54
CA ASN A 195 -22.97 -5.44 8.19
C ASN A 195 -22.64 -5.57 6.71
N PHE A 196 -22.51 -4.45 6.02
CA PHE A 196 -21.90 -4.36 4.70
C PHE A 196 -21.05 -3.10 4.70
N VAL A 197 -19.74 -3.31 4.85
CA VAL A 197 -18.76 -2.23 4.99
C VAL A 197 -17.71 -2.37 3.91
N VAL A 198 -17.47 -1.30 3.16
CA VAL A 198 -16.46 -1.22 2.10
C VAL A 198 -15.46 -0.15 2.49
N GLN A 199 -14.27 -0.58 2.90
CA GLN A 199 -13.21 0.33 3.29
C GLN A 199 -12.22 0.50 2.14
N PRO A 200 -12.07 1.70 1.57
CA PRO A 200 -11.03 1.96 0.58
C PRO A 200 -9.64 1.88 1.23
N GLY A 201 -8.72 1.25 0.50
CA GLY A 201 -7.32 1.07 0.84
C GLY A 201 -6.46 2.00 -0.03
N ILE A 202 -5.82 2.96 0.62
CA ILE A 202 -4.89 3.88 -0.04
C ILE A 202 -3.48 3.33 0.17
N PRO A 203 -2.63 3.26 -0.87
CA PRO A 203 -1.22 2.96 -0.70
C PRO A 203 -0.57 4.06 0.13
N LEU A 204 0.48 3.67 0.84
CA LEU A 204 1.22 4.60 1.70
C LEU A 204 1.86 5.76 0.90
N VAL A 205 2.13 5.55 -0.40
CA VAL A 205 2.69 6.54 -1.34
C VAL A 205 1.67 6.83 -2.45
N ARG A 206 1.48 8.11 -2.82
CA ARG A 206 0.38 8.61 -3.66
C ARG A 206 0.90 9.44 -4.84
N SER A 207 0.17 9.44 -5.96
CA SER A 207 0.37 10.40 -7.06
C SER A 207 -0.45 11.67 -6.80
N ASP A 208 0.07 12.82 -7.24
CA ASP A 208 -0.33 14.17 -6.80
C ASP A 208 -1.67 14.65 -7.41
N VAL A 209 -2.61 15.13 -6.56
CA VAL A 209 -3.64 16.13 -6.96
C VAL A 209 -3.80 17.20 -5.87
N SER A 210 -3.05 18.30 -5.98
CA SER A 210 -3.32 19.61 -5.34
C SER A 210 -3.47 19.75 -3.79
N ASN A 211 -2.39 19.72 -3.01
CA ASN A 211 -2.33 19.95 -1.54
C ASN A 211 -3.07 18.97 -0.60
N LEU A 212 -2.30 17.98 -0.13
CA LEU A 212 -2.41 17.32 1.18
C LEU A 212 -1.02 16.73 1.43
N ASP A 213 -0.40 17.09 2.56
CA ASP A 213 0.92 16.84 3.17
C ASP A 213 1.68 15.48 2.97
N TYR A 214 1.50 14.80 1.83
CA TYR A 214 1.77 13.36 1.64
C TYR A 214 2.53 13.01 0.35
N ARG A 215 3.38 13.90 -0.17
CA ARG A 215 3.66 13.92 -1.61
C ARG A 215 5.13 13.77 -1.96
N LYS A 216 5.42 12.62 -2.56
CA LYS A 216 6.40 12.31 -3.61
C LYS A 216 7.11 11.00 -3.30
N GLU A 217 7.13 10.10 -4.29
CA GLU A 217 8.01 8.92 -4.25
C GLU A 217 9.45 9.35 -4.02
N GLN A 218 9.86 10.51 -4.52
CA GLN A 218 11.19 11.07 -4.28
C GLN A 218 11.18 12.05 -3.09
N LEU A 219 11.95 11.70 -2.06
CA LEU A 219 12.22 12.54 -0.88
C LEU A 219 13.42 13.48 -1.10
N PHE A 220 14.40 13.07 -1.93
CA PHE A 220 15.59 13.86 -2.23
C PHE A 220 16.08 13.57 -3.67
N PRO A 221 16.52 14.59 -4.42
CA PRO A 221 16.25 16.01 -4.23
C PRO A 221 14.72 16.26 -4.24
N PRO A 222 14.22 17.29 -3.54
CA PRO A 222 12.79 17.55 -3.51
C PRO A 222 12.26 17.92 -4.90
N SER A 223 10.96 17.72 -5.10
CA SER A 223 10.25 18.13 -6.32
C SER A 223 10.75 17.52 -7.62
N ASP A 224 11.09 16.23 -7.57
CA ASP A 224 11.58 15.46 -8.73
C ASP A 224 12.84 16.04 -9.37
N GLY A 225 13.55 16.91 -8.63
CA GLY A 225 14.83 17.44 -9.04
C GLY A 225 15.90 16.34 -9.11
N ASP A 226 16.95 16.63 -9.85
CA ASP A 226 18.07 15.74 -10.11
C ASP A 226 19.42 16.38 -9.73
N GLU A 227 19.38 17.57 -9.15
CA GLU A 227 20.56 18.31 -8.69
C GLU A 227 20.71 18.28 -7.17
N PHE A 228 21.95 18.08 -6.73
CA PHE A 228 22.34 18.07 -5.33
C PHE A 228 23.72 18.71 -5.16
N LYS A 229 24.06 19.04 -3.91
CA LYS A 229 25.42 19.41 -3.52
C LYS A 229 25.86 18.60 -2.32
N LEU A 230 27.18 18.44 -2.17
CA LEU A 230 27.78 17.78 -1.01
C LEU A 230 28.54 18.82 -0.19
N TYR A 231 28.27 18.85 1.12
CA TYR A 231 28.90 19.77 2.06
C TYR A 231 29.79 18.99 3.03
N SER A 232 31.07 19.35 3.12
CA SER A 232 32.00 18.70 4.04
C SER A 232 31.67 19.05 5.48
N ARG A 233 31.53 18.03 6.33
CA ARG A 233 31.46 18.18 7.79
C ARG A 233 32.88 18.15 8.36
N TYR A 234 33.30 19.20 9.05
CA TYR A 234 34.64 19.34 9.62
C TYR A 234 34.60 20.13 10.95
N GLY A 235 35.73 20.18 11.67
CA GLY A 235 35.88 20.94 12.92
C GLY A 235 35.68 20.12 14.21
N GLU A 236 35.40 18.83 14.10
CA GLU A 236 35.35 17.88 15.21
C GLU A 236 36.65 17.04 15.24
N SER A 237 37.05 16.51 16.40
CA SER A 237 38.37 15.88 16.62
C SER A 237 38.71 14.75 15.64
N ASP A 238 37.70 14.02 15.17
CA ASP A 238 37.86 12.82 14.34
C ASP A 238 37.43 13.06 12.89
N LEU A 239 37.12 14.31 12.51
CA LEU A 239 36.62 14.67 11.18
C LEU A 239 37.59 15.60 10.46
N SER A 240 38.09 15.13 9.32
CA SER A 240 38.87 15.96 8.40
C SER A 240 37.99 16.48 7.26
N MET A 241 38.35 17.67 6.76
CA MET A 241 37.67 18.26 5.61
C MET A 241 37.99 17.48 4.34
N ILE A 242 37.03 17.43 3.42
CA ILE A 242 37.20 16.93 2.07
C ILE A 242 36.75 18.00 1.08
N THR A 243 37.41 18.10 -0.07
CA THR A 243 37.06 19.07 -1.10
C THR A 243 35.91 18.55 -1.94
N THR A 244 34.85 19.35 -2.09
CA THR A 244 33.68 19.04 -2.92
C THR A 244 33.61 20.01 -4.11
N SER A 245 33.24 19.50 -5.29
CA SER A 245 32.96 20.36 -6.45
C SER A 245 31.68 21.15 -6.26
N ALA A 246 31.41 22.11 -7.15
CA ALA A 246 30.10 22.76 -7.25
C ALA A 246 28.97 21.72 -7.39
N GLY A 247 27.79 22.06 -6.87
CA GLY A 247 26.60 21.23 -6.94
C GLY A 247 26.04 21.11 -8.36
N GLY A 248 25.21 20.08 -8.58
CA GLY A 248 24.59 19.76 -9.85
C GLY A 248 24.13 18.30 -9.88
N ARG A 249 24.00 17.71 -11.07
CA ARG A 249 23.66 16.28 -11.24
C ARG A 249 24.80 15.32 -10.87
N SER A 250 26.01 15.87 -10.75
CA SER A 250 27.21 15.14 -10.39
C SER A 250 28.09 15.99 -9.48
N VAL A 251 28.56 15.41 -8.39
CA VAL A 251 29.48 16.08 -7.45
C VAL A 251 30.72 15.22 -7.30
N THR A 252 31.89 15.84 -7.43
CA THR A 252 33.19 15.19 -7.30
C THR A 252 33.82 15.53 -5.95
N LEU A 253 34.31 14.50 -5.28
CA LEU A 253 35.00 14.54 -4.00
C LEU A 253 36.49 14.28 -4.22
N SER A 254 37.35 15.05 -3.57
CA SER A 254 38.81 14.94 -3.66
C SER A 254 39.49 15.44 -2.38
N GLY A 255 40.79 15.20 -2.24
CA GLY A 255 41.54 15.60 -1.04
C GLY A 255 41.21 14.71 0.16
N PHE A 256 41.19 13.39 -0.05
CA PHE A 256 40.93 12.46 1.04
C PHE A 256 42.14 12.41 2.01
N THR A 257 41.86 12.27 3.31
CA THR A 257 42.87 12.12 4.35
C THR A 257 43.14 10.64 4.56
N THR A 258 44.41 10.26 4.67
CA THR A 258 44.81 8.88 4.92
C THR A 258 45.07 8.62 6.40
N ASN A 259 44.57 7.50 6.94
CA ASN A 259 44.93 6.94 8.23
C ASN A 259 46.13 5.99 8.10
N TYR A 260 47.18 6.45 7.42
CA TYR A 260 48.40 5.69 7.17
C TYR A 260 49.60 6.52 7.56
N ASP A 261 50.41 5.99 8.46
CA ASP A 261 51.68 6.60 8.81
C ASP A 261 52.70 6.24 7.72
N LEU A 262 53.05 7.23 6.89
CA LEU A 262 54.05 7.06 5.83
C LEU A 262 55.46 6.85 6.39
N THR A 263 55.72 7.28 7.62
CA THR A 263 57.01 7.16 8.31
C THR A 263 57.18 5.76 8.90
N GLU A 264 56.14 5.26 9.59
CA GLU A 264 56.16 3.92 10.20
C GLU A 264 55.76 2.81 9.22
N GLY A 265 55.19 3.16 8.07
CA GLY A 265 54.74 2.20 7.06
C GLY A 265 53.52 1.38 7.49
N ALA A 266 52.73 1.89 8.46
CA ALA A 266 51.63 1.16 9.08
C ALA A 266 50.32 1.98 9.13
N PRO A 267 49.14 1.32 9.13
CA PRO A 267 47.87 1.98 9.38
C PRO A 267 47.80 2.54 10.81
N ILE A 268 47.32 3.77 10.97
CA ILE A 268 47.09 4.37 12.29
C ILE A 268 45.78 3.82 12.83
N THR A 269 45.84 2.93 13.84
CA THR A 269 44.64 2.28 14.41
C THR A 269 43.95 3.09 15.49
N ASP A 270 44.67 4.01 16.12
CA ASP A 270 44.23 4.74 17.33
C ASP A 270 43.59 6.10 17.01
N GLY A 271 43.88 6.65 15.82
CA GLY A 271 43.24 7.86 15.29
C GLY A 271 42.36 7.50 14.11
N LYS A 272 41.04 7.39 14.32
CA LYS A 272 40.10 7.07 13.24
C LYS A 272 39.63 8.36 12.56
N LEU A 273 40.56 9.08 11.92
CA LEU A 273 40.17 10.22 11.11
C LEU A 273 39.23 9.73 10.02
N ARG A 274 38.03 10.27 10.02
CA ARG A 274 37.02 10.02 8.99
C ARG A 274 36.72 11.32 8.29
N GLN A 275 36.17 11.21 7.11
CA GLN A 275 35.66 12.33 6.34
C GLN A 275 34.18 12.08 6.13
N GLN A 276 33.38 13.13 6.26
CA GLN A 276 31.96 13.02 6.06
C GLN A 276 31.46 14.20 5.24
N VAL A 277 30.64 13.91 4.24
CA VAL A 277 29.91 14.93 3.48
C VAL A 277 28.41 14.70 3.62
N ILE A 278 27.67 15.79 3.77
CA ILE A 278 26.22 15.78 3.89
C ILE A 278 25.61 16.11 2.53
N ALA A 279 24.62 15.34 2.10
CA ALA A 279 23.86 15.63 0.90
C ALA A 279 22.85 16.74 1.18
N LEU A 280 22.91 17.80 0.37
CA LEU A 280 22.04 18.97 0.48
C LEU A 280 21.44 19.30 -0.89
N GLN A 281 20.32 20.02 -0.88
CA GLN A 281 19.76 20.63 -2.08
C GLN A 281 20.76 21.58 -2.74
N ASN A 282 20.71 21.64 -4.07
CA ASN A 282 21.57 22.52 -4.87
C ASN A 282 21.09 24.00 -4.87
N ASN A 283 20.92 24.59 -3.69
CA ASN A 283 20.52 25.99 -3.52
C ASN A 283 21.64 26.77 -2.81
N ASP A 284 21.65 28.10 -2.93
CA ASP A 284 22.56 28.94 -2.14
C ASP A 284 22.11 28.96 -0.68
N HIS A 285 23.03 28.62 0.23
CA HIS A 285 22.74 28.56 1.67
C HIS A 285 23.49 29.66 2.40
N ALA A 286 22.84 30.25 3.40
CA ALA A 286 23.40 31.36 4.18
C ALA A 286 24.26 30.91 5.39
N SER A 287 24.22 29.61 5.75
CA SER A 287 24.92 29.07 6.93
C SER A 287 26.12 28.21 6.54
N ASP A 288 27.23 28.40 7.26
CA ASP A 288 28.42 27.53 7.18
C ASP A 288 28.40 26.39 8.23
N SER A 289 27.29 26.18 8.93
CA SER A 289 27.17 25.08 9.89
C SER A 289 26.44 23.90 9.28
N TRP A 290 27.10 22.74 9.19
CA TRP A 290 26.49 21.52 8.66
C TRP A 290 25.18 21.15 9.37
N ALA A 291 25.08 21.39 10.68
CA ALA A 291 23.89 21.06 11.46
C ALA A 291 22.73 22.00 11.15
N ALA A 292 23.02 23.29 10.91
CA ALA A 292 22.02 24.26 10.47
C ALA A 292 21.52 23.91 9.05
N LEU A 293 22.44 23.64 8.12
CA LEU A 293 22.12 23.21 6.75
C LEU A 293 21.29 21.92 6.73
N CYS A 294 21.63 20.97 7.60
CA CYS A 294 20.88 19.73 7.78
C CYS A 294 19.47 19.99 8.31
N SER A 295 19.28 20.98 9.20
CA SER A 295 17.96 21.30 9.76
C SER A 295 17.01 22.01 8.78
N GLU A 296 17.49 22.48 7.63
CA GLU A 296 16.67 23.11 6.60
C GLU A 296 15.70 22.11 5.95
N GLU A 297 14.56 22.63 5.49
CA GLU A 297 13.50 21.83 4.87
C GLU A 297 14.00 21.15 3.59
N GLY A 298 13.80 19.83 3.54
CA GLY A 298 14.21 18.96 2.44
C GLY A 298 15.72 18.65 2.37
N ASN A 299 16.51 19.06 3.38
CA ASN A 299 17.83 18.45 3.66
C ASN A 299 17.73 17.42 4.80
N ASN A 300 16.75 17.56 5.71
CA ASN A 300 16.40 16.54 6.69
C ASN A 300 15.28 15.61 6.22
N PHE A 301 15.31 14.40 6.77
CA PHE A 301 14.34 13.34 6.50
C PHE A 301 13.76 12.81 7.81
N THR A 302 12.50 12.40 7.75
CA THR A 302 11.82 11.65 8.80
C THR A 302 11.30 10.35 8.22
N PHE A 303 11.74 9.22 8.80
CA PHE A 303 11.36 7.88 8.41
C PHE A 303 10.31 7.32 9.35
N ILE A 304 9.30 6.67 8.77
CA ILE A 304 8.13 6.11 9.46
C ILE A 304 8.32 4.59 9.61
N PRO A 305 7.87 3.99 10.72
CA PRO A 305 7.93 2.55 10.95
C PRO A 305 7.33 1.73 9.81
N LYS A 306 8.02 0.64 9.45
CA LYS A 306 7.56 -0.39 8.48
C LYS A 306 7.32 0.12 7.06
N GLU A 307 7.84 1.30 6.75
CA GLU A 307 7.90 1.80 5.37
C GLU A 307 9.23 1.45 4.73
N GLU A 308 9.20 1.16 3.43
CA GLU A 308 10.41 0.88 2.66
C GLU A 308 10.89 2.16 1.96
N TYR A 309 12.18 2.43 2.10
CA TYR A 309 12.88 3.54 1.48
C TYR A 309 14.03 3.02 0.64
N GLU A 310 14.42 3.78 -0.37
CA GLU A 310 15.45 3.43 -1.34
C GLU A 310 16.41 4.60 -1.54
N ILE A 311 17.70 4.39 -1.30
CA ILE A 311 18.77 5.28 -1.74
C ILE A 311 19.28 4.77 -3.08
N SER A 312 19.33 5.64 -4.08
CA SER A 312 19.89 5.33 -5.40
C SER A 312 20.90 6.39 -5.83
N PHE A 313 22.02 5.97 -6.39
CA PHE A 313 23.03 6.86 -6.99
C PHE A 313 23.97 6.08 -7.90
N LYS A 314 24.69 6.78 -8.75
CA LYS A 314 25.75 6.20 -9.59
C LYS A 314 27.12 6.70 -9.13
N VAL A 315 28.12 5.85 -9.30
CA VAL A 315 29.52 6.23 -9.16
C VAL A 315 30.20 5.77 -10.44
N PRO A 316 30.46 6.69 -11.39
CA PRO A 316 31.13 6.34 -12.61
C PRO A 316 32.55 5.86 -12.33
N TYR A 317 33.14 5.15 -13.30
CA TYR A 317 34.53 4.73 -13.32
C TYR A 317 35.47 5.92 -13.12
N PRO A 318 36.24 5.96 -12.02
CA PRO A 318 37.27 6.95 -11.79
C PRO A 318 38.25 7.00 -12.97
N SER A 319 38.15 8.05 -13.79
CA SER A 319 39.04 8.32 -14.91
C SER A 319 39.40 9.80 -14.91
N VAL A 320 40.68 10.08 -15.14
CA VAL A 320 41.19 11.44 -15.34
C VAL A 320 41.20 11.72 -16.85
N SER A 321 41.10 12.98 -17.24
CA SER A 321 41.21 13.38 -18.65
C SER A 321 42.49 12.83 -19.31
N GLY A 322 42.29 12.05 -20.39
CA GLY A 322 43.33 11.42 -21.18
C GLY A 322 43.93 10.17 -20.54
N ASP A 323 43.45 8.97 -20.93
CA ASP A 323 43.95 7.60 -20.65
C ASP A 323 44.51 7.24 -19.26
N LYS A 324 44.44 8.15 -18.28
CA LYS A 324 44.95 7.99 -16.93
C LYS A 324 43.83 7.56 -16.02
N VAL A 325 44.09 6.46 -15.33
CA VAL A 325 43.21 5.89 -14.32
C VAL A 325 43.43 6.65 -13.02
N ASP A 326 42.35 7.07 -12.38
CA ASP A 326 42.39 7.78 -11.09
C ASP A 326 42.78 6.82 -9.95
N GLU A 327 43.56 7.30 -8.98
CA GLU A 327 44.07 6.51 -7.85
C GLU A 327 42.96 5.88 -6.98
N MET A 328 41.72 6.36 -7.09
CA MET A 328 40.54 5.77 -6.46
C MET A 328 40.27 4.33 -6.92
N GLN A 329 40.81 3.89 -8.07
CA GLN A 329 40.78 2.49 -8.50
C GLN A 329 41.56 1.55 -7.58
N MET A 330 42.53 2.06 -6.82
CA MET A 330 43.32 1.27 -5.88
C MET A 330 42.61 1.04 -4.54
N PHE A 331 41.31 1.35 -4.47
CA PHE A 331 40.48 1.14 -3.29
C PHE A 331 40.48 -0.33 -2.87
N VAL A 332 40.76 -0.59 -1.60
CA VAL A 332 40.81 -1.96 -1.05
C VAL A 332 39.63 -2.22 -0.11
N PRO A 333 38.60 -2.98 -0.53
CA PRO A 333 37.50 -3.36 0.35
C PRO A 333 38.00 -4.06 1.61
N GLY A 334 37.44 -3.70 2.77
CA GLY A 334 37.83 -4.25 4.07
C GLY A 334 39.00 -3.52 4.75
N ARG A 335 39.80 -2.76 3.99
CA ARG A 335 40.80 -1.83 4.54
C ARG A 335 40.30 -0.40 4.45
N ASP A 336 39.91 0.03 3.25
CA ASP A 336 39.30 1.33 3.02
C ASP A 336 37.77 1.24 3.20
N HIS A 337 37.17 2.34 3.65
CA HIS A 337 35.75 2.41 3.99
C HIS A 337 35.07 3.54 3.21
N MET A 338 34.00 3.21 2.48
CA MET A 338 33.02 4.17 1.98
C MET A 338 31.63 3.66 2.29
N SER A 339 30.80 4.54 2.82
CA SER A 339 29.41 4.22 3.08
C SER A 339 28.51 5.43 2.89
N VAL A 340 27.25 5.16 2.58
CA VAL A 340 26.17 6.13 2.63
C VAL A 340 25.23 5.73 3.76
N GLY A 341 24.81 6.71 4.54
CA GLY A 341 23.93 6.48 5.67
C GLY A 341 23.29 7.77 6.12
N PHE A 342 22.90 7.80 7.38
CA PHE A 342 22.23 8.94 7.97
C PHE A 342 22.90 9.40 9.24
N VAL A 343 22.84 10.70 9.50
CA VAL A 343 23.31 11.31 10.74
C VAL A 343 22.20 12.16 11.35
N LEU A 344 22.09 12.10 12.67
CA LEU A 344 21.24 12.99 13.46
C LEU A 344 21.89 14.38 13.54
N LEU A 345 21.10 15.40 13.87
CA LEU A 345 21.59 16.76 14.11
C LEU A 345 22.66 16.87 15.22
N ASN A 346 22.70 15.90 16.14
CA ASN A 346 23.75 15.80 17.16
C ASN A 346 25.04 15.11 16.67
N GLY A 347 25.10 14.79 15.38
CA GLY A 347 26.26 14.20 14.73
C GLY A 347 26.39 12.68 14.87
N LYS A 348 25.51 12.03 15.63
CA LYS A 348 25.51 10.58 15.85
C LYS A 348 24.75 9.85 14.75
N LYS A 349 25.14 8.59 14.53
CA LYS A 349 24.42 7.67 13.65
C LYS A 349 23.13 7.18 14.32
N PRO A 350 21.98 7.13 13.62
CA PRO A 350 20.78 6.44 14.09
C PRO A 350 21.05 4.94 14.31
N THR A 351 20.62 4.38 15.44
CA THR A 351 20.81 2.94 15.75
C THR A 351 19.96 2.02 14.89
N SER A 352 18.85 2.53 14.35
CA SER A 352 17.84 1.79 13.60
C SER A 352 18.11 1.72 12.09
N ILE A 353 19.12 2.44 11.57
CA ILE A 353 19.44 2.47 10.15
C ILE A 353 20.92 2.07 9.96
N PRO A 354 21.23 0.97 9.25
CA PRO A 354 22.60 0.62 8.93
C PRO A 354 23.18 1.61 7.91
N ASP A 355 24.52 1.68 7.85
CA ASP A 355 25.15 2.40 6.73
C ASP A 355 25.35 1.38 5.62
N PHE A 356 25.19 1.82 4.38
CA PHE A 356 25.34 0.99 3.20
C PHE A 356 26.71 1.20 2.60
N MET A 357 27.50 0.13 2.62
CA MET A 357 28.82 0.11 2.01
C MET A 357 28.70 0.19 0.49
N PHE A 358 29.60 0.95 -0.14
CA PHE A 358 29.75 0.94 -1.60
C PHE A 358 31.23 1.08 -1.96
N TYR A 359 31.58 0.71 -3.19
CA TYR A 359 32.97 0.69 -3.67
C TYR A 359 33.05 1.28 -5.06
N PRO A 360 34.10 2.03 -5.44
CA PRO A 360 34.27 2.50 -6.82
C PRO A 360 34.27 1.31 -7.80
N PRO A 361 33.72 1.46 -9.02
CA PRO A 361 33.67 0.35 -9.97
C PRO A 361 35.07 0.06 -10.52
N SER A 362 35.41 -1.22 -10.71
CA SER A 362 36.72 -1.67 -11.19
C SER A 362 36.87 -1.65 -12.71
N SER A 363 35.80 -1.35 -13.46
CA SER A 363 35.80 -1.29 -14.93
C SER A 363 34.90 -0.18 -15.46
N THR A 364 35.14 0.22 -16.70
CA THR A 364 34.33 1.23 -17.42
C THR A 364 32.90 0.80 -17.67
N GLU A 365 32.60 -0.50 -17.65
CA GLU A 365 31.22 -1.03 -17.71
C GLU A 365 30.39 -0.61 -16.49
N GLY A 366 31.04 -0.35 -15.36
CA GLY A 366 30.41 0.14 -14.14
C GLY A 366 29.91 1.59 -14.21
N ASN A 367 30.20 2.32 -15.29
CA ASN A 367 29.84 3.74 -15.43
C ASN A 367 28.34 4.04 -15.29
N ASN A 368 27.50 3.11 -15.74
CA ASN A 368 26.05 3.29 -15.80
C ASN A 368 25.29 2.44 -14.76
N VAL A 369 26.01 1.76 -13.86
CA VAL A 369 25.39 0.91 -12.85
C VAL A 369 24.88 1.77 -11.70
N GLU A 370 23.56 1.79 -11.52
CA GLU A 370 22.90 2.42 -10.38
C GLU A 370 23.05 1.54 -9.14
N ARG A 371 23.48 2.16 -8.04
CA ARG A 371 23.62 1.53 -6.73
C ARG A 371 22.34 1.77 -5.98
N VAL A 372 21.62 0.71 -5.69
CA VAL A 372 20.31 0.75 -5.05
C VAL A 372 20.40 0.08 -3.69
N MET A 373 19.98 0.79 -2.66
CA MET A 373 20.01 0.34 -1.27
C MET A 373 18.62 0.52 -0.67
N ARG A 374 18.03 -0.57 -0.18
CA ARG A 374 16.68 -0.55 0.40
C ARG A 374 16.73 -0.78 1.90
N PHE A 375 15.87 -0.06 2.62
CA PHE A 375 15.80 -0.17 4.06
C PHE A 375 14.41 0.17 4.59
N SER A 376 14.11 -0.32 5.78
CA SER A 376 12.95 0.07 6.56
C SER A 376 13.37 0.32 8.01
N VAL A 377 12.59 1.14 8.71
CA VAL A 377 12.86 1.45 10.12
C VAL A 377 11.85 0.76 11.04
N PRO A 378 12.29 0.20 12.18
CA PRO A 378 11.38 -0.37 13.18
C PRO A 378 10.59 0.70 13.92
N ASP A 379 11.22 1.85 14.18
CA ASP A 379 10.67 2.98 14.93
C ASP A 379 10.83 4.28 14.14
N THR A 380 10.02 5.31 14.46
CA THR A 380 10.09 6.61 13.79
C THR A 380 11.45 7.27 14.04
N VAL A 381 12.18 7.57 12.97
CA VAL A 381 13.46 8.30 13.02
C VAL A 381 13.24 9.69 12.47
N LYS A 382 13.47 10.72 13.27
CA LYS A 382 13.21 12.12 12.88
C LYS A 382 14.50 12.89 12.68
N ASN A 383 14.44 13.87 11.78
CA ASN A 383 15.47 14.90 11.59
C ASN A 383 16.87 14.32 11.35
N VAL A 384 16.97 13.43 10.36
CA VAL A 384 18.25 12.86 9.92
C VAL A 384 18.65 13.40 8.55
N CYS A 385 19.94 13.56 8.33
CA CYS A 385 20.49 13.95 7.03
C CYS A 385 21.28 12.82 6.42
N MET A 386 21.20 12.70 5.10
CA MET A 386 21.98 11.72 4.36
C MET A 386 23.44 12.15 4.35
N ALA A 387 24.33 11.22 4.69
CA ALA A 387 25.75 11.47 4.79
C ALA A 387 26.54 10.36 4.10
N PHE A 388 27.56 10.77 3.34
CA PHE A 388 28.58 9.87 2.84
C PHE A 388 29.78 9.93 3.78
N THR A 389 30.22 8.77 4.25
CA THR A 389 31.33 8.65 5.20
C THR A 389 32.47 7.89 4.56
N PHE A 390 33.69 8.42 4.71
CA PHE A 390 34.92 7.87 4.16
C PHE A 390 35.95 7.70 5.26
N ALA A 391 36.65 6.57 5.26
CA ALA A 391 37.87 6.38 6.05
C ALA A 391 38.87 5.61 5.18
N ILE A 392 39.92 6.30 4.76
CA ILE A 392 40.89 5.77 3.80
C ILE A 392 42.17 5.42 4.56
N TYR A 393 42.62 4.18 4.46
CA TYR A 393 43.87 3.70 5.06
C TYR A 393 44.93 3.42 4.00
N SER A 394 44.56 3.46 2.72
CA SER A 394 45.48 3.34 1.59
C SER A 394 46.00 4.73 1.18
N PRO A 395 47.31 5.01 1.31
CA PRO A 395 47.85 6.35 1.04
C PRO A 395 47.75 6.76 -0.44
N VAL A 396 47.66 5.79 -1.35
CA VAL A 396 47.47 6.03 -2.80
C VAL A 396 46.04 6.48 -3.08
N VAL A 397 45.05 5.76 -2.54
CA VAL A 397 43.61 6.04 -2.70
C VAL A 397 43.26 7.45 -2.21
N ALA A 398 43.96 7.92 -1.17
CA ALA A 398 43.73 9.24 -0.60
C ALA A 398 43.95 10.40 -1.59
N LYS A 399 44.75 10.17 -2.65
CA LYS A 399 45.03 11.15 -3.71
C LYS A 399 43.99 11.13 -4.83
N GLY A 400 43.15 10.09 -4.89
CA GLY A 400 42.16 9.92 -5.94
C GLY A 400 40.94 10.83 -5.77
N SER A 401 40.05 10.76 -6.76
CA SER A 401 38.78 11.47 -6.78
C SER A 401 37.60 10.51 -6.94
N LEU A 402 36.45 10.89 -6.38
CA LEU A 402 35.22 10.12 -6.42
C LEU A 402 34.07 11.01 -6.89
N THR A 403 33.44 10.67 -8.02
CA THR A 403 32.22 11.34 -8.46
C THR A 403 30.99 10.55 -8.03
N ILE A 404 29.99 11.25 -7.49
CA ILE A 404 28.65 10.73 -7.23
C ILE A 404 27.70 11.40 -8.23
N LYS A 405 26.84 10.62 -8.88
CA LYS A 405 25.85 11.09 -9.85
C LYS A 405 24.44 10.63 -9.48
N ASP A 406 23.45 11.40 -9.90
CA ASP A 406 22.03 11.04 -9.83
C ASP A 406 21.59 10.57 -8.44
N LEU A 407 22.06 11.22 -7.37
CA LEU A 407 21.72 10.85 -6.00
C LEU A 407 20.24 11.08 -5.75
N ARG A 408 19.53 10.05 -5.30
CA ARG A 408 18.11 10.09 -4.97
C ARG A 408 17.81 9.34 -3.68
N LEU A 409 16.89 9.89 -2.90
CA LEU A 409 16.20 9.17 -1.82
C LEU A 409 14.74 9.03 -2.22
N LYS A 410 14.23 7.81 -2.25
CA LYS A 410 12.86 7.51 -2.58
C LYS A 410 12.16 6.77 -1.46
N ARG A 411 10.87 7.02 -1.29
CA ARG A 411 9.94 6.19 -0.55
C ARG A 411 9.33 5.20 -1.53
N ARG A 412 9.55 3.92 -1.30
CA ARG A 412 9.02 2.86 -2.14
C ARG A 412 7.54 2.67 -1.82
N ALA A 413 6.70 2.71 -2.85
CA ALA A 413 5.34 2.24 -2.73
C ALA A 413 5.40 0.75 -2.34
N SER A 414 5.01 0.45 -1.09
CA SER A 414 4.78 -0.91 -0.63
C SER A 414 3.39 -1.35 -1.05
N GLU A 415 3.19 -2.65 -1.28
CA GLU A 415 1.86 -3.27 -1.50
C GLU A 415 0.96 -3.23 -0.25
N ASN A 416 1.44 -2.66 0.87
CA ASN A 416 0.67 -2.50 2.08
C ASN A 416 -0.30 -1.32 1.97
N TYR A 417 -1.59 -1.62 2.02
CA TYR A 417 -2.67 -0.63 2.06
C TYR A 417 -3.06 -0.30 3.50
N THR A 418 -3.36 0.97 3.78
CA THR A 418 -4.05 1.33 5.02
C THR A 418 -5.55 1.41 4.75
N PHE A 419 -6.33 0.59 5.46
CA PHE A 419 -7.80 0.56 5.34
C PHE A 419 -8.43 1.41 6.44
N GLY A 420 -9.19 2.42 6.04
CA GLY A 420 -9.91 3.29 6.97
C GLY A 420 -9.00 4.01 7.97
N LYS A 421 -7.69 4.13 7.69
CA LYS A 421 -6.71 4.83 8.52
C LYS A 421 -5.73 5.64 7.68
N ASP A 422 -5.30 6.79 8.20
CA ASP A 422 -4.19 7.56 7.65
C ASP A 422 -2.81 7.01 8.10
N ARG A 423 -1.71 7.62 7.64
CA ARG A 423 -0.33 7.23 8.02
C ARG A 423 -0.03 7.34 9.52
N PHE A 424 -0.85 8.09 10.25
CA PHE A 424 -0.71 8.29 11.70
C PHE A 424 -1.62 7.36 12.51
N GLY A 425 -2.41 6.52 11.83
CA GLY A 425 -3.34 5.58 12.45
C GLY A 425 -4.70 6.19 12.81
N ASN A 426 -4.99 7.43 12.40
CA ASN A 426 -6.29 8.06 12.63
C ASN A 426 -7.33 7.46 11.68
N THR A 427 -8.55 7.24 12.17
CA THR A 427 -9.64 6.70 11.37
C THR A 427 -10.06 7.69 10.27
N VAL A 428 -10.02 7.25 9.01
CA VAL A 428 -10.50 8.01 7.85
C VAL A 428 -11.86 7.44 7.45
N THR A 429 -12.92 8.22 7.66
CA THR A 429 -14.30 7.83 7.33
C THR A 429 -14.71 8.23 5.92
N THR A 430 -14.09 9.25 5.33
CA THR A 430 -14.37 9.70 3.96
C THR A 430 -13.08 10.10 3.25
N ILE A 431 -12.92 9.63 2.00
CA ILE A 431 -11.82 10.04 1.12
C ILE A 431 -12.31 11.23 0.29
N LYS A 432 -11.48 12.29 0.21
CA LYS A 432 -11.77 13.46 -0.64
C LYS A 432 -11.79 13.04 -2.11
N GLU A 433 -12.64 13.67 -2.92
CA GLU A 433 -12.85 13.32 -4.34
C GLU A 433 -11.53 13.25 -5.12
N ASN A 434 -10.69 14.27 -5.00
CA ASN A 434 -9.37 14.32 -5.64
C ASN A 434 -8.34 13.26 -5.15
N ASP A 435 -8.59 12.61 -4.02
CA ASP A 435 -7.71 11.58 -3.46
C ASP A 435 -8.21 10.16 -3.76
N LYS A 436 -9.44 10.00 -4.26
CA LYS A 436 -10.01 8.70 -4.61
C LYS A 436 -9.23 8.00 -5.71
N GLN A 437 -8.55 8.74 -6.60
CA GLN A 437 -7.66 8.15 -7.60
C GLN A 437 -6.52 7.31 -7.00
N ASN A 438 -6.12 7.63 -5.77
CA ASN A 438 -5.05 6.92 -5.09
C ASN A 438 -5.54 5.62 -4.45
N VAL A 439 -6.83 5.31 -4.40
CA VAL A 439 -7.31 4.04 -3.82
C VAL A 439 -6.91 2.89 -4.73
N LYS A 440 -6.21 1.89 -4.18
CA LYS A 440 -5.67 0.75 -4.93
C LYS A 440 -6.11 -0.60 -4.37
N ALA A 441 -6.90 -0.62 -3.30
CA ALA A 441 -7.54 -1.82 -2.79
C ALA A 441 -8.83 -1.48 -2.03
N PHE A 442 -9.66 -2.47 -1.79
CA PHE A 442 -10.87 -2.37 -0.97
C PHE A 442 -10.91 -3.50 0.03
N LYS A 443 -11.26 -3.21 1.28
CA LYS A 443 -11.57 -4.22 2.28
C LYS A 443 -13.07 -4.30 2.46
N LEU A 444 -13.64 -5.44 2.06
CA LEU A 444 -15.03 -5.77 2.26
C LEU A 444 -15.19 -6.51 3.58
N THR A 445 -16.15 -6.09 4.41
CA THR A 445 -16.65 -6.87 5.54
C THR A 445 -18.16 -7.04 5.37
N LEU A 446 -18.60 -8.29 5.17
CA LEU A 446 -20.00 -8.66 5.01
C LEU A 446 -20.37 -9.64 6.13
N SER A 447 -21.42 -9.31 6.88
CA SER A 447 -21.99 -10.18 7.92
C SER A 447 -23.46 -10.43 7.65
N ILE A 448 -23.85 -11.70 7.58
CA ILE A 448 -25.23 -12.15 7.34
C ILE A 448 -25.75 -12.83 8.59
N LYS A 449 -26.92 -12.42 9.06
CA LYS A 449 -27.61 -13.04 10.20
C LYS A 449 -28.62 -14.07 9.68
N ARG A 450 -28.83 -15.16 10.41
CA ARG A 450 -29.93 -16.10 10.16
C ARG A 450 -30.55 -16.64 11.43
N GLY A 451 -31.84 -16.96 11.36
CA GLY A 451 -32.56 -17.70 12.40
C GLY A 451 -32.94 -16.87 13.63
N ALA A 452 -32.98 -15.53 13.49
CA ALA A 452 -33.49 -14.66 14.54
C ALA A 452 -35.01 -14.82 14.66
N LYS A 453 -35.50 -15.36 15.78
CA LYS A 453 -36.92 -15.27 16.16
C LYS A 453 -37.09 -14.10 17.14
N ALA A 454 -38.10 -13.25 16.90
CA ALA A 454 -38.57 -12.22 17.83
C ALA A 454 -37.47 -11.30 18.42
N GLY A 455 -36.56 -10.78 17.59
CA GLY A 455 -35.54 -9.82 18.03
C GLY A 455 -34.33 -10.40 18.77
N GLY A 456 -34.21 -11.73 18.85
CA GLY A 456 -33.03 -12.39 19.45
C GLY A 456 -31.75 -12.30 18.61
N ASN A 457 -30.61 -12.64 19.22
CA ASN A 457 -29.34 -12.84 18.53
C ASN A 457 -29.41 -14.17 17.73
N GLY A 458 -29.62 -14.06 16.42
CA GLY A 458 -29.47 -15.16 15.46
C GLY A 458 -28.00 -15.49 15.19
N GLU A 459 -27.76 -16.58 14.46
CA GLU A 459 -26.41 -17.02 14.08
C GLU A 459 -25.88 -16.12 12.96
N THR A 460 -24.59 -15.78 12.99
CA THR A 460 -23.98 -14.86 12.03
C THR A 460 -22.88 -15.57 11.24
N GLY A 461 -22.91 -15.46 9.91
CA GLY A 461 -21.77 -15.75 9.05
C GLY A 461 -21.07 -14.45 8.68
N GLU A 462 -19.74 -14.43 8.70
CA GLU A 462 -18.94 -13.25 8.38
C GLU A 462 -17.85 -13.60 7.36
N VAL A 463 -17.68 -12.73 6.38
CA VAL A 463 -16.57 -12.79 5.42
C VAL A 463 -15.86 -11.44 5.40
N THR A 464 -14.53 -11.48 5.43
CA THR A 464 -13.68 -10.30 5.23
C THR A 464 -12.73 -10.57 4.07
N LEU A 465 -12.78 -9.72 3.04
CA LEU A 465 -11.97 -9.86 1.82
C LEU A 465 -11.19 -8.58 1.55
N VAL A 466 -9.96 -8.72 1.08
CA VAL A 466 -9.18 -7.62 0.51
C VAL A 466 -9.11 -7.81 -1.00
N ILE A 467 -9.54 -6.78 -1.74
CA ILE A 467 -9.73 -6.82 -3.19
C ILE A 467 -8.82 -5.74 -3.80
N PRO A 468 -7.75 -6.11 -4.53
CA PRO A 468 -6.88 -5.14 -5.19
C PRO A 468 -7.60 -4.51 -6.39
N ALA A 469 -7.40 -3.20 -6.57
CA ALA A 469 -7.91 -2.40 -7.69
C ALA A 469 -6.79 -1.48 -8.23
N PRO A 470 -5.69 -2.06 -8.76
CA PRO A 470 -4.47 -1.31 -9.09
C PRO A 470 -4.68 -0.24 -10.16
N SER A 471 -5.69 -0.43 -11.02
CA SER A 471 -5.95 0.41 -12.17
C SER A 471 -6.97 1.53 -11.91
N ASN A 472 -7.44 1.73 -10.67
CA ASN A 472 -8.24 2.91 -10.28
C ASN A 472 -7.39 4.21 -10.32
N GLY A 473 -7.97 5.36 -10.66
CA GLY A 473 -7.19 6.60 -10.88
C GLY A 473 -6.44 6.66 -12.23
N PRO A 474 -6.08 7.83 -12.77
CA PRO A 474 -5.18 7.90 -13.91
C PRO A 474 -3.92 7.09 -13.61
N ARG A 475 -3.57 6.20 -14.53
CA ARG A 475 -2.18 5.75 -14.66
C ARG A 475 -1.43 6.90 -15.29
N ASP A 476 -0.30 7.26 -14.72
CA ASP A 476 0.65 8.23 -15.26
C ASP A 476 0.80 8.11 -16.79
#